data_AF-A0A431IDK3-F1
#
_entry.id   AF-A0A431IDK3-F1
#
_cell.length_a   1.000
_cell.length_b   1.000
_cell.length_c   1.000
_cell.angle_alpha   90.00
_cell.angle_beta   90.00
_cell.angle_gamma   90.00
#
_symmetry.space_group_name_H-M   'P 1'
#
loop_
_entity.id
_entity.type
_entity.pdbx_description
1 polymer ?
#
loop_
_entity_poly.entity_id
_entity_poly.type
_entity_poly.pdbx_seq_one_letter_code
_entity_poly.pdbx_strand_id
1 'polypeptide(L)'
;MKRLIENVENEGLDALLGERVLLMCAGYFYEGKLVGVNDSFVKLDDAAIVYSTGEWSSKSYADIQKLHQKEWYVQRGLIESFGKSKND
;
A
#
# COMPACT_ATOMS: atom_id res chain seq x y z
N MET A 1 -9.01 -2.64 -24.67
CA MET A 1 -8.65 -4.03 -25.03
C MET A 1 -8.84 -4.90 -23.79
N LYS A 2 -9.53 -6.03 -23.86
CA LYS A 2 -9.68 -6.94 -22.71
C LYS A 2 -8.48 -7.90 -22.69
N ARG A 3 -7.91 -8.19 -21.51
CA ARG A 3 -6.83 -9.17 -21.31
C ARG A 3 -7.24 -10.15 -20.21
N LEU A 4 -6.91 -11.43 -20.40
CA LEU A 4 -7.01 -12.45 -19.36
C LEU A 4 -5.86 -12.26 -18.36
N ILE A 5 -6.17 -12.17 -17.07
CA ILE A 5 -5.15 -12.19 -16.01
C ILE A 5 -4.80 -13.66 -15.77
N GLU A 6 -3.62 -14.06 -16.22
CA GLU A 6 -3.01 -15.36 -15.90
C GLU A 6 -2.20 -15.21 -14.61
N ASN A 7 -1.71 -16.29 -14.00
CA ASN A 7 -0.72 -16.17 -12.93
C ASN A 7 0.61 -15.70 -13.55
N VAL A 8 0.76 -14.39 -13.71
CA VAL A 8 1.95 -13.75 -14.26
C VAL A 8 2.93 -13.54 -13.11
N GLU A 9 4.18 -13.96 -13.28
CA GLU A 9 5.26 -13.60 -12.36
C GLU A 9 5.40 -12.07 -12.31
N ASN A 10 5.61 -11.52 -11.11
CA ASN A 10 5.83 -10.09 -10.89
C ASN A 10 4.61 -9.21 -11.25
N GLU A 11 3.41 -9.59 -10.79
CA GLU A 11 2.17 -8.79 -10.83
C GLU A 11 1.66 -8.52 -9.38
N GLY A 12 0.77 -7.55 -9.20
CA GLY A 12 0.16 -7.27 -7.90
C GLY A 12 1.15 -6.65 -6.89
N LEU A 13 1.14 -7.13 -5.64
CA LEU A 13 2.01 -6.63 -4.58
C LEU A 13 3.50 -6.91 -4.86
N ASP A 14 3.81 -8.03 -5.51
CA ASP A 14 5.20 -8.38 -5.86
C ASP A 14 5.78 -7.37 -6.86
N ALA A 15 4.97 -6.92 -7.83
CA ALA A 15 5.33 -5.88 -8.79
C ALA A 15 5.56 -4.51 -8.17
N LEU A 16 5.07 -4.29 -6.94
CA LEU A 16 5.18 -3.03 -6.21
C LEU A 16 6.33 -3.05 -5.19
N LEU A 17 7.14 -4.11 -5.12
CA LEU A 17 8.31 -4.15 -4.25
C LEU A 17 9.28 -3.00 -4.56
N GLY A 18 9.64 -2.25 -3.51
CA GLY A 18 10.48 -1.07 -3.59
C GLY A 18 9.72 0.24 -3.81
N GLU A 19 8.44 0.19 -4.20
CA GLU A 19 7.61 1.36 -4.46
C GLU A 19 6.96 1.89 -3.18
N ARG A 20 6.58 3.17 -3.18
CA ARG A 20 5.73 3.75 -2.15
C ARG A 20 4.27 3.44 -2.49
N VAL A 21 3.59 2.71 -1.61
CA VAL A 21 2.25 2.17 -1.86
C VAL A 21 1.19 2.74 -0.92
N LEU A 22 -0.05 2.72 -1.37
CA LEU A 22 -1.24 2.86 -0.53
C LEU A 22 -1.93 1.50 -0.44
N LEU A 23 -2.17 1.03 0.78
CA LEU A 23 -2.94 -0.16 1.08
C LEU A 23 -4.27 0.28 1.71
N MET A 24 -5.37 0.09 0.99
CA MET A 24 -6.70 0.34 1.52
C MET A 24 -7.14 -0.93 2.23
N CYS A 25 -7.24 -0.85 3.57
CA CYS A 25 -7.66 -1.95 4.42
C CYS A 25 -9.00 -1.64 5.11
N ALA A 26 -9.70 -2.69 5.57
CA ALA A 26 -11.04 -2.59 6.19
C ALA A 26 -11.10 -1.67 7.41
N GLY A 27 -9.98 -1.54 8.12
CA GLY A 27 -9.86 -0.67 9.29
C GLY A 27 -9.22 0.68 8.95
N TYR A 28 -7.98 0.65 8.49
CA TYR A 28 -7.19 1.85 8.22
C TYR A 28 -6.49 1.75 6.87
N PHE A 29 -6.25 2.89 6.25
CA PHE A 29 -5.40 2.95 5.08
C PHE A 29 -3.95 3.13 5.54
N TYR A 30 -3.06 2.29 5.01
CA TYR A 30 -1.64 2.34 5.30
C TYR A 30 -0.88 2.85 4.08
N GLU A 31 0.11 3.69 4.33
CA GLU A 31 1.00 4.22 3.30
C GLU A 31 2.44 3.96 3.72
N GLY A 32 3.32 3.65 2.76
CA GLY A 32 4.73 3.41 3.06
C GLY A 32 5.47 2.76 1.90
N LYS A 33 6.78 2.58 2.04
CA LYS A 33 7.59 1.86 1.05
C LYS A 33 7.39 0.36 1.23
N LEU A 34 6.90 -0.34 0.21
CA LEU A 34 6.74 -1.79 0.25
C LEU A 34 8.11 -2.47 0.14
N VAL A 35 8.56 -3.11 1.21
CA VAL A 35 9.90 -3.73 1.28
C VAL A 35 9.84 -5.24 1.48
N GLY A 36 8.65 -5.83 1.61
CA GLY A 36 8.49 -7.28 1.67
C GLY A 36 7.03 -7.69 1.52
N VAL A 37 6.83 -8.85 0.89
CA VAL A 37 5.53 -9.50 0.68
C VAL A 37 5.71 -10.99 0.98
N ASN A 38 4.74 -11.58 1.69
CA ASN A 38 4.62 -13.03 1.81
C ASN A 38 3.13 -13.42 1.83
N ASP A 39 2.83 -14.69 2.10
CA ASP A 39 1.46 -15.21 2.08
C ASP A 39 0.50 -14.59 3.11
N SER A 40 1.01 -14.01 4.20
CA SER A 40 0.19 -13.53 5.32
C SER A 40 0.19 -12.00 5.46
N PHE A 41 1.29 -11.33 5.16
CA PHE A 41 1.45 -9.91 5.40
C PHE A 41 2.36 -9.24 4.38
N VAL A 42 2.31 -7.91 4.38
CA VAL A 42 3.30 -7.06 3.73
C VAL A 42 4.09 -6.28 4.78
N LYS A 43 5.33 -5.94 4.45
CA LYS A 43 6.22 -5.12 5.26
C LYS A 43 6.39 -3.75 4.61
N LEU A 44 6.08 -2.70 5.37
CA LEU A 44 6.26 -1.31 4.98
C LEU A 44 7.44 -0.70 5.77
N ASP A 45 8.28 0.07 5.08
CA ASP A 45 9.25 1.00 5.69
C ASP A 45 8.71 2.43 5.61
N ASP A 46 9.03 3.26 6.61
CA ASP A 46 8.55 4.64 6.73
C ASP A 46 7.01 4.76 6.63
N ALA A 47 6.33 3.87 7.36
CA ALA A 47 4.89 3.69 7.26
C ALA A 47 4.06 4.77 7.98
N ALA A 48 2.85 5.02 7.49
CA ALA A 48 1.88 5.95 8.04
C ALA A 48 0.45 5.41 7.95
N ILE A 49 -0.44 5.94 8.78
CA ILE A 49 -1.89 5.78 8.64
C ILE A 49 -2.43 7.00 7.92
N VAL A 50 -3.26 6.78 6.89
CA VAL A 50 -4.02 7.82 6.19
C VAL A 50 -5.43 7.87 6.76
N TYR A 51 -5.74 8.95 7.49
CA TYR A 51 -7.09 9.18 8.05
C TYR A 51 -8.01 9.88 7.04
N SER A 52 -7.45 10.69 6.15
CA SER A 52 -8.21 11.36 5.09
C SER A 52 -7.42 11.42 3.80
N THR A 53 -7.99 10.83 2.74
CA THR A 53 -7.34 10.82 1.43
C THR A 53 -7.23 12.21 0.82
N GLY A 54 -8.17 13.11 1.16
CA GLY A 54 -8.41 14.33 0.38
C GLY A 54 -8.81 14.00 -1.06
N GLU A 55 -8.62 14.96 -1.96
CA GLU A 55 -8.85 14.76 -3.39
C GLU A 55 -7.83 13.77 -3.98
N TRP A 56 -8.30 12.87 -4.84
CA TRP A 56 -7.45 11.89 -5.52
C TRP A 56 -6.57 12.51 -6.61
N SER A 57 -6.94 13.67 -7.13
CA SER A 57 -6.12 14.49 -8.02
C SER A 57 -4.95 15.18 -7.32
N SER A 58 -4.96 15.26 -5.97
CA SER A 58 -3.87 15.84 -5.19
C SER A 58 -2.71 14.88 -5.02
N LYS A 59 -1.48 15.40 -5.02
CA LYS A 59 -0.26 14.66 -4.70
C LYS A 59 -0.04 14.44 -3.20
N SER A 60 -0.88 15.00 -2.33
CA SER A 60 -0.74 14.90 -0.88
C SER A 60 -2.03 14.46 -0.21
N TYR A 61 -1.92 13.66 0.85
CA TYR A 61 -3.05 13.31 1.70
C TYR A 61 -3.49 14.50 2.55
N ALA A 62 -4.78 14.57 2.87
CA ALA A 62 -5.32 15.64 3.71
C ALA A 62 -4.98 15.40 5.19
N ASP A 63 -4.95 14.14 5.64
CA ASP A 63 -4.50 13.74 6.97
C ASP A 63 -3.78 12.40 6.89
N ILE A 64 -2.49 12.41 7.23
CA ILE A 64 -1.59 11.26 7.26
C ILE A 64 -0.65 11.39 8.45
N GLN A 65 -0.49 10.32 9.21
CA GLN A 65 0.32 10.32 10.43
C GLN A 65 1.30 9.15 10.43
N LYS A 66 2.58 9.46 10.64
CA LYS A 66 3.64 8.45 10.72
C LYS A 66 3.42 7.53 11.90
N LEU A 67 3.67 6.25 11.67
CA LEU A 67 3.72 5.27 12.74
C LEU A 67 5.02 5.46 13.53
N HIS A 68 4.97 5.10 14.81
CA HIS A 68 6.08 5.30 15.75
C HIS A 68 7.24 4.31 15.55
N GLN A 69 7.18 3.46 14.52
CA GLN A 69 8.18 2.44 14.19
C GLN A 69 8.65 2.60 12.76
N LYS A 70 9.92 2.24 12.53
CA LYS A 70 10.52 2.24 11.19
C LYS A 70 9.86 1.21 10.28
N GLU A 71 9.68 0.00 10.80
CA GLU A 71 9.09 -1.12 10.07
C GLU A 71 7.68 -1.38 10.57
N TRP A 72 6.75 -1.59 9.65
CA TRP A 72 5.36 -1.90 9.96
C TRP A 72 4.85 -3.07 9.12
N TYR A 73 3.97 -3.87 9.70
CA TYR A 73 3.40 -5.05 9.04
C TYR A 73 1.90 -4.90 8.90
N VAL A 74 1.39 -5.16 7.69
CA VAL A 74 -0.03 -5.11 7.38
C VAL A 74 -0.49 -6.50 6.94
N GLN A 75 -1.49 -7.05 7.63
CA GLN A 75 -2.06 -8.36 7.31
C GLN A 75 -2.77 -8.32 5.95
N ARG A 76 -2.45 -9.24 5.05
CA ARG A 76 -3.01 -9.29 3.68
C ARG A 76 -4.49 -9.60 3.67
N GLY A 77 -4.99 -10.36 4.64
CA GLY A 77 -6.39 -10.77 4.71
C GLY A 77 -7.39 -9.62 4.87
N LEU A 78 -6.91 -8.41 5.18
CA LEU A 78 -7.74 -7.22 5.34
C LEU A 78 -7.46 -6.13 4.29
N ILE A 79 -6.63 -6.40 3.27
CA ILE A 79 -6.36 -5.45 2.19
C ILE A 79 -7.43 -5.62 1.10
N GLU A 80 -8.32 -4.64 0.93
CA GLU A 80 -9.32 -4.64 -0.15
C GLU A 80 -8.74 -4.17 -1.48
N SER A 81 -7.83 -3.19 -1.45
CA SER A 81 -7.20 -2.67 -2.66
C SER A 81 -5.84 -2.04 -2.37
N PHE A 82 -4.99 -1.99 -3.39
CA PHE A 82 -3.64 -1.48 -3.27
C PHE A 82 -3.14 -0.89 -4.59
N GLY A 83 -2.13 -0.02 -4.51
CA GLY A 83 -1.47 0.58 -5.66
C GLY A 83 -0.35 1.52 -5.24
N LYS A 84 0.28 2.18 -6.20
CA LYS A 84 1.24 3.25 -5.91
C LYS A 84 0.55 4.37 -5.13
N SER A 85 1.25 4.88 -4.12
CA SER A 85 0.82 6.04 -3.34
C SER A 85 0.86 7.28 -4.22
N LYS A 86 0.02 8.27 -3.92
CA LYS A 86 0.09 9.58 -4.61
C LYS A 86 1.27 10.44 -4.14
N ASN A 87 1.97 9.98 -3.09
CA ASN A 87 3.23 10.54 -2.57
C ASN A 87 4.48 9.95 -3.25
N ASP A 88 4.34 9.20 -4.36
CA ASP A 88 5.45 8.66 -5.17
C ASP A 88 6.20 9.77 -5.95
#